data_AF-A0A453B102-F1
#
_entry.id   AF-A0A453B102-F1
#
_cell.length_a   1.000
_cell.length_b   1.000
_cell.length_c   1.000
_cell.angle_alpha   90.00
_cell.angle_beta   90.00
_cell.angle_gamma   90.00
#
_symmetry.space_group_name_H-M   'P 1'
#
loop_
_entity.id
_entity.type
_entity.pdbx_description
1 polymer ?
#
loop_
_entity_poly.entity_id
_entity_poly.type
_entity_poly.pdbx_seq_one_letter_code
_entity_poly.pdbx_strand_id
1 'polypeptide(L)'
;AIVAMILFMITSDSSTVLVQPSMVVQSFQFLVAMLVMDTWQYFVHRYMHQNKFLYQHIHSQHHRLIVPYAIGALYNHPLEGLLLDTLGGAMSFLVSALVPK
;
A
#
# COMPACT_ATOMS: atom_id res chain seq x y z
N ALA A 1 -1.28 -1.33 -9.41
CA ALA A 1 -0.24 -1.80 -10.34
C ALA A 1 -0.15 -0.94 -11.60
N ILE A 2 -1.19 -0.88 -12.46
CA ILE A 2 -1.14 -0.16 -13.75
C ILE A 2 -0.90 1.35 -13.58
N VAL A 3 -1.59 2.02 -12.65
CA VAL A 3 -1.41 3.47 -12.42
C VAL A 3 0.01 3.83 -11.97
N ALA A 4 0.58 3.04 -11.05
CA ALA A 4 1.96 3.24 -10.59
C ALA A 4 2.97 2.96 -11.70
N MET A 5 2.71 1.95 -12.55
CA MET A 5 3.55 1.64 -13.71
C MET A 5 3.49 2.73 -14.77
N ILE A 6 2.32 3.29 -15.04
CA ILE A 6 2.14 4.44 -15.95
C ILE A 6 2.85 5.68 -15.39
N LEU A 7 2.67 5.98 -14.10
CA LEU A 7 3.37 7.10 -13.46
C LEU A 7 4.89 6.93 -13.57
N PHE A 8 5.40 5.74 -13.22
CA PHE A 8 6.82 5.43 -13.33
C PHE A 8 7.34 5.61 -14.76
N MET A 9 6.61 5.13 -15.77
CA MET A 9 6.97 5.29 -17.19
C MET A 9 7.01 6.75 -17.64
N ILE A 10 6.14 7.61 -17.09
CA ILE A 10 6.11 9.04 -17.41
C ILE A 10 7.25 9.77 -16.67
N THR A 11 7.60 9.34 -15.47
CA THR A 11 8.60 10.02 -14.62
C THR A 11 10.01 9.44 -14.71
N SER A 12 10.20 8.29 -15.34
CA SER A 12 11.50 7.61 -15.39
C SER A 12 12.47 8.35 -16.32
N ASP A 13 13.55 8.90 -15.75
CA ASP A 13 14.70 9.36 -16.52
C ASP A 13 15.63 8.17 -16.83
N SER A 14 15.70 7.80 -18.11
CA SER A 14 16.53 6.71 -18.65
C SER A 14 18.03 6.90 -18.40
N SER A 15 18.45 8.09 -17.95
CA SER A 15 19.85 8.44 -17.70
C SER A 15 20.36 7.99 -16.33
N THR A 16 19.46 7.58 -15.43
CA THR A 16 19.81 7.16 -14.07
C THR A 16 20.11 5.66 -14.00
N VAL A 17 21.38 5.31 -13.82
CA VAL A 17 21.77 3.92 -13.56
C VAL A 17 21.41 3.58 -12.11
N LEU A 18 20.28 2.91 -11.90
CA LEU A 18 19.90 2.41 -10.58
C LEU A 18 20.79 1.24 -10.20
N VAL A 19 21.75 1.49 -9.30
CA VAL A 19 22.58 0.43 -8.72
C VAL A 19 21.75 -0.32 -7.69
N GLN A 20 21.49 -1.60 -7.96
CA GLN A 20 20.74 -2.44 -7.04
C GLN A 20 21.54 -2.68 -5.75
N PRO A 21 20.95 -2.45 -4.56
CA PRO A 21 21.64 -2.68 -3.30
C PRO A 21 21.84 -4.18 -3.05
N SER A 22 22.74 -4.53 -2.14
CA SER A 22 22.99 -5.93 -1.77
C SER A 22 21.71 -6.61 -1.25
N MET A 23 21.65 -7.94 -1.34
CA MET A 23 20.49 -8.70 -0.84
C MET A 23 20.18 -8.42 0.63
N VAL A 24 21.19 -8.19 1.47
CA VAL A 24 21.01 -7.86 2.90
C VAL A 24 20.31 -6.52 3.07
N VAL A 25 20.73 -5.51 2.31
CA VAL A 25 20.09 -4.19 2.33
C VAL A 25 18.66 -4.29 1.79
N GLN A 26 18.43 -5.01 0.69
CA GLN A 26 17.07 -5.24 0.17
C GLN A 26 16.18 -5.90 1.23
N SER A 27 16.65 -6.94 1.92
CA SER A 27 15.89 -7.59 3.00
C SER A 27 15.54 -6.62 4.13
N PHE A 28 16.47 -5.77 4.55
CA PHE A 28 16.20 -4.76 5.58
C PHE A 28 15.19 -3.71 5.09
N GLN A 29 15.31 -3.23 3.86
CA GLN A 29 14.35 -2.31 3.24
C GLN A 29 12.94 -2.94 3.17
N PHE A 30 12.83 -4.22 2.80
CA PHE A 30 11.56 -4.94 2.82
C PHE A 30 10.95 -5.04 4.22
N LEU A 31 11.77 -5.32 5.25
CA LEU A 31 11.29 -5.36 6.63
C LEU A 31 10.75 -4.00 7.08
N VAL A 32 11.48 -2.92 6.77
CA VAL A 32 11.01 -1.54 7.06
C VAL A 32 9.72 -1.24 6.30
N ALA A 33 9.63 -1.60 5.02
CA ALA A 33 8.43 -1.42 4.21
C ALA A 33 7.23 -2.16 4.80
N MET A 34 7.40 -3.42 5.24
CA MET A 34 6.35 -4.20 5.90
C MET A 34 5.88 -3.53 7.19
N LEU A 35 6.79 -3.05 8.04
CA LEU A 35 6.42 -2.37 9.28
C LEU A 35 5.64 -1.08 9.03
N VAL A 36 6.06 -0.28 8.03
CA VAL A 36 5.35 0.94 7.65
C VAL A 36 3.96 0.61 7.09
N MET A 37 3.87 -0.40 6.22
CA MET A 37 2.62 -0.85 5.62
C MET A 37 1.62 -1.33 6.68
N ASP A 38 2.06 -2.19 7.60
CA ASP A 38 1.22 -2.72 8.69
C ASP A 38 0.74 -1.59 9.60
N THR A 39 1.65 -0.67 9.95
CA THR A 39 1.32 0.50 10.77
C THR A 39 0.25 1.36 10.08
N TRP A 40 0.45 1.68 8.80
CA TRP A 40 -0.51 2.46 8.01
C TRP A 40 -1.87 1.78 7.94
N GLN A 41 -1.89 0.51 7.52
CA GLN A 41 -3.10 -0.29 7.37
C GLN A 41 -3.86 -0.34 8.69
N TYR A 42 -3.20 -0.62 9.81
CA TYR A 42 -3.84 -0.68 11.12
C TYR A 42 -4.50 0.65 11.51
N PHE A 43 -3.76 1.75 11.49
CA PHE A 43 -4.29 3.03 11.98
C PHE A 43 -5.41 3.58 11.11
N VAL A 44 -5.26 3.50 9.79
CA VAL A 44 -6.28 3.98 8.86
C VAL A 44 -7.53 3.11 8.91
N HIS A 45 -7.38 1.79 8.90
CA HIS A 45 -8.50 0.87 9.04
C HIS A 45 -9.24 1.09 10.36
N ARG A 46 -8.52 1.22 11.48
CA ARG A 46 -9.09 1.57 12.78
C ARG A 46 -9.86 2.90 12.72
N TYR A 47 -9.30 3.90 12.07
CA TYR A 47 -9.98 5.19 11.92
C TYR A 47 -11.28 5.07 11.12
N MET A 48 -11.30 4.27 10.04
CA MET A 48 -12.52 4.02 9.26
C MET A 48 -13.59 3.27 10.07
N HIS A 49 -13.20 2.41 11.00
CA HIS A 49 -14.11 1.80 11.96
C HIS A 49 -14.65 2.76 13.02
N GLN A 50 -13.84 3.72 13.47
CA GLN A 50 -14.23 4.66 14.52
C GLN A 50 -15.12 5.80 13.97
N ASN A 51 -14.87 6.25 12.74
CA ASN A 51 -15.66 7.30 12.11
C ASN A 51 -16.93 6.71 11.46
N LYS A 52 -18.11 7.06 11.99
CA LYS A 52 -19.39 6.56 11.51
C LYS A 52 -19.63 6.82 10.01
N PHE A 53 -19.20 7.97 9.50
CA PHE A 53 -19.39 8.31 8.09
C PHE A 53 -18.57 7.39 7.19
N LEU A 54 -17.27 7.23 7.50
CA LEU A 54 -16.38 6.36 6.75
C LEU A 54 -16.82 4.89 6.86
N TYR A 55 -17.23 4.47 8.06
CA TYR A 55 -17.76 3.13 8.24
C TYR A 55 -18.97 2.86 7.35
N GLN A 56 -20.00 3.72 7.41
CA GLN A 56 -21.26 3.46 6.72
C GLN A 56 -21.16 3.53 5.20
N HIS A 57 -20.38 4.48 4.66
CA HIS A 57 -20.37 4.76 3.21
C HIS A 57 -19.22 4.11 2.46
N ILE A 58 -18.14 3.78 3.15
CA ILE A 58 -16.90 3.30 2.52
C ILE A 58 -16.59 1.89 3.03
N HIS A 59 -16.41 1.74 4.35
CA HIS A 59 -15.92 0.50 4.95
C HIS A 59 -16.96 -0.60 5.13
N SER A 60 -18.25 -0.27 5.07
CA SER A 60 -19.34 -1.23 5.16
C SER A 60 -19.32 -2.25 4.02
N GLN A 61 -18.85 -1.85 2.84
CA GLN A 61 -18.68 -2.75 1.69
C GLN A 61 -17.68 -3.86 2.05
N HIS A 62 -16.54 -3.50 2.65
CA HIS A 62 -15.52 -4.45 3.08
C HIS A 62 -16.07 -5.49 4.06
N HIS A 63 -16.87 -5.06 5.04
CA HIS A 63 -17.49 -5.95 6.02
C HIS A 63 -18.69 -6.76 5.52
N ARG A 64 -19.14 -6.56 4.27
CA ARG A 64 -20.21 -7.37 3.68
C ARG A 64 -19.72 -8.78 3.31
N LEU A 65 -18.43 -8.95 3.02
CA LEU A 65 -17.84 -10.24 2.69
C LEU A 65 -17.20 -10.86 3.94
N ILE A 66 -17.84 -11.90 4.49
CA ILE A 66 -17.34 -12.63 5.66
C ILE A 66 -16.68 -13.91 5.17
N VAL A 67 -15.37 -13.86 4.97
CA VAL A 67 -14.58 -15.00 4.48
C VAL A 67 -13.27 -15.12 5.25
N PRO A 68 -12.79 -16.35 5.53
CA PRO A 68 -11.60 -16.56 6.36
C PRO A 68 -10.28 -16.48 5.59
N TYR A 69 -10.28 -16.00 4.34
CA TYR A 69 -9.09 -15.89 3.50
C TYR A 69 -8.71 -14.44 3.23
N ALA A 70 -7.41 -14.14 3.28
CA ALA A 70 -6.87 -12.77 3.19
C ALA A 70 -7.25 -12.04 1.90
N ILE A 71 -7.40 -12.76 0.78
CA ILE A 71 -7.81 -12.17 -0.52
C ILE A 71 -9.18 -11.49 -0.40
N GLY A 72 -10.05 -11.92 0.52
CA GLY A 72 -11.33 -11.27 0.78
C GLY A 72 -11.20 -9.81 1.20
N ALA A 73 -10.05 -9.40 1.76
CA ALA A 73 -9.81 -8.02 2.15
C ALA A 73 -9.81 -7.05 0.94
N LEU A 74 -9.55 -7.57 -0.28
CA LEU A 74 -9.58 -6.80 -1.52
C LEU A 74 -11.01 -6.52 -2.02
N TYR A 75 -12.03 -7.12 -1.39
CA TYR A 75 -13.42 -6.72 -1.60
C TYR A 75 -13.70 -5.43 -0.83
N ASN A 76 -13.07 -4.34 -1.24
CA ASN A 76 -13.15 -3.05 -0.56
C ASN A 76 -13.73 -1.98 -1.49
N HIS A 77 -14.14 -0.86 -0.93
CA HIS A 77 -14.58 0.27 -1.74
C HIS A 77 -13.36 0.88 -2.48
N PRO A 78 -13.47 1.37 -3.73
CA PRO A 78 -12.31 1.86 -4.48
C PRO A 78 -11.49 2.94 -3.76
N LEU A 79 -12.15 3.78 -2.95
CA LEU A 79 -11.48 4.77 -2.10
C LEU A 79 -10.64 4.13 -0.98
N GLU A 80 -11.04 2.97 -0.46
CA GLU A 80 -10.22 2.21 0.49
C GLU A 80 -9.00 1.63 -0.20
N GLY A 81 -9.16 1.03 -1.38
CA GLY A 81 -8.02 0.54 -2.14
C GLY A 81 -7.04 1.67 -2.52
N LEU A 82 -7.54 2.87 -2.78
CA LEU A 82 -6.67 4.03 -3.00
C LEU A 82 -5.93 4.43 -1.70
N LEU A 83 -6.65 4.55 -0.59
CA LEU A 83 -6.11 5.12 0.64
C LEU A 83 -5.27 4.12 1.46
N LEU A 84 -5.73 2.88 1.59
CA LEU A 84 -5.00 1.80 2.26
C LEU A 84 -3.90 1.23 1.38
N ASP A 85 -4.22 0.81 0.16
CA ASP A 85 -3.27 0.01 -0.63
C ASP A 85 -2.32 0.91 -1.43
N THR A 86 -2.85 1.92 -2.14
CA THR A 86 -2.00 2.78 -3.00
C THR A 86 -1.17 3.76 -2.19
N LEU A 87 -1.78 4.53 -1.30
CA LEU A 87 -1.04 5.48 -0.45
C LEU A 87 -0.18 4.77 0.59
N GLY A 88 -0.68 3.71 1.23
CA GLY A 88 0.11 2.91 2.17
C GLY A 88 1.32 2.26 1.49
N GLY A 89 1.14 1.73 0.27
CA GLY A 89 2.23 1.21 -0.55
C GLY A 89 3.25 2.28 -0.95
N ALA A 90 2.79 3.44 -1.39
CA ALA A 90 3.67 4.57 -1.74
C ALA A 90 4.48 5.06 -0.54
N MET A 91 3.84 5.22 0.62
CA MET A 91 4.52 5.60 1.87
C MET A 91 5.58 4.56 2.26
N SER A 92 5.23 3.27 2.17
CA SER A 92 6.15 2.18 2.50
C SER A 92 7.37 2.17 1.56
N PHE A 93 7.14 2.36 0.26
CA PHE A 93 8.20 2.44 -0.75
C PHE A 93 9.15 3.63 -0.49
N LEU A 94 8.60 4.82 -0.24
CA LEU A 94 9.38 6.03 0.01
C LEU A 94 10.19 5.94 1.31
N VAL A 95 9.58 5.48 2.41
CA VAL A 95 10.24 5.40 3.72
C VAL A 95 11.31 4.31 3.77
N SER A 96 11.07 3.17 3.12
CA SER A 96 12.06 2.08 3.05
C SER A 96 13.19 2.32 2.06
N ALA A 97 13.10 3.36 1.23
CA ALA A 97 14.01 3.63 0.12
C ALA A 97 14.19 2.41 -0.81
N LEU A 98 13.10 1.66 -1.03
CA LEU A 98 13.10 0.53 -1.97
C LEU A 98 13.44 1.05 -3.38
N VAL A 99 14.32 0.32 -4.07
CA VAL A 99 14.71 0.65 -5.45
C VAL A 99 13.86 -0.19 -6.40
N PRO A 100 13.18 0.42 -7.40
CA PRO A 100 12.45 -0.34 -8.39
C PRO A 100 13.40 -1.19 -9.23
N LYS A 101 12.94 -2.38 -9.63
CA LYS A 101 13.65 -3.26 -10.56
C LYS A 101 13.21 -3.03 -11.99
#